data_AF-A0A249PB93-F1
#
_entry.id   AF-A0A249PB93-F1
#
_cell.length_a   1.000
_cell.length_b   1.000
_cell.length_c   1.000
_cell.angle_alpha   90.00
_cell.angle_beta   90.00
_cell.angle_gamma   90.00
#
_symmetry.space_group_name_H-M   'P 1'
#
loop_
_entity.id
_entity.type
_entity.pdbx_description
1 polymer ?
#
loop_
_entity_poly.entity_id
_entity_poly.type
_entity_poly.pdbx_seq_one_letter_code
_entity_poly.pdbx_strand_id
1 'polypeptide(L)'
;MLKGIILGALSLIALAFILFCFWVQPAVAQVDPSTCAPRRELIDSLKATYGETESWVGKDAKDKAAVFLLMTGKNGSWTLLKVMPDVACVIAAGSESTNLFGTPV
;
A
#
# COMPACT_ATOMS: atom_id res chain seq x y z
N MET A 1 -7.52 7.31 -52.59
CA MET A 1 -8.44 6.58 -51.68
C MET A 1 -7.71 5.98 -50.47
N LEU A 2 -6.69 5.13 -50.66
CA LEU A 2 -5.94 4.48 -49.56
C LEU A 2 -5.32 5.46 -48.52
N LYS A 3 -4.71 6.56 -48.96
CA LYS A 3 -4.12 7.59 -48.08
C LYS A 3 -5.14 8.29 -47.15
N GLY A 4 -6.38 8.48 -47.62
CA GLY A 4 -7.45 9.09 -46.82
C GLY A 4 -7.99 8.14 -45.75
N ILE A 5 -8.03 6.84 -46.05
CA ILE A 5 -8.43 5.79 -45.11
C ILE A 5 -7.38 5.66 -43.99
N ILE A 6 -6.09 5.72 -44.33
CA ILE A 6 -4.99 5.65 -43.35
C ILE A 6 -5.00 6.88 -42.42
N LEU A 7 -5.19 8.09 -42.94
CA LEU A 7 -5.28 9.31 -42.12
C LEU A 7 -6.50 9.29 -41.18
N GLY A 8 -7.64 8.79 -41.64
CA GLY A 8 -8.84 8.63 -40.82
C GLY A 8 -8.64 7.61 -39.69
N ALA A 9 -8.02 6.47 -40.00
CA ALA A 9 -7.71 5.44 -39.01
C ALA A 9 -6.73 5.94 -37.93
N LEU A 10 -5.69 6.68 -38.31
CA LEU A 10 -4.74 7.30 -37.37
C LEU A 10 -5.42 8.29 -36.42
N SER A 11 -6.35 9.11 -36.94
CA SER A 11 -7.08 10.10 -36.14
C SER A 11 -8.02 9.44 -35.13
N LEU A 12 -8.68 8.34 -35.51
CA LEU A 12 -9.55 7.57 -34.61
C LEU A 12 -8.75 6.86 -33.51
N ILE A 13 -7.59 6.30 -33.84
CA ILE A 13 -6.70 5.67 -32.86
C ILE A 13 -6.17 6.70 -31.86
N ALA A 14 -5.76 7.88 -32.34
CA ALA A 14 -5.29 8.95 -31.47
C ALA A 14 -6.38 9.43 -30.50
N LEU A 15 -7.62 9.61 -30.99
CA LEU A 15 -8.76 10.00 -30.15
C LEU A 15 -9.09 8.91 -29.12
N ALA A 16 -9.11 7.64 -29.52
CA ALA A 16 -9.35 6.51 -28.61
C ALA A 16 -8.26 6.42 -27.52
N PHE A 17 -6.99 6.68 -27.87
CA PHE A 17 -5.88 6.69 -26.93
C PHE A 17 -5.99 7.84 -25.92
N ILE A 18 -6.35 9.04 -26.36
CA ILE A 18 -6.57 10.21 -25.48
C ILE A 18 -7.74 9.94 -24.51
N LEU A 19 -8.84 9.37 -25.01
CA LEU A 19 -9.96 8.99 -24.18
C LEU A 19 -9.57 7.90 -23.16
N PHE A 20 -8.77 6.91 -23.56
CA PHE A 20 -8.28 5.87 -22.67
C PHE A 20 -7.39 6.44 -21.54
N CYS A 21 -6.50 7.40 -21.85
CA CYS A 21 -5.67 8.05 -20.84
C CYS A 21 -6.48 8.82 -19.78
N PHE A 22 -7.69 9.30 -20.11
CA PHE A 22 -8.58 9.96 -19.16
C PHE A 22 -9.16 9.02 -18.10
N TRP A 23 -9.20 7.71 -18.37
CA TRP A 23 -9.71 6.70 -17.44
C TRP A 23 -8.63 6.11 -16.54
N VAL A 24 -7.37 6.50 -16.69
CA VAL A 24 -6.27 6.05 -15.83
C VAL A 24 -6.41 6.73 -14.47
N GLN A 25 -7.12 6.08 -13.55
CA GLN A 25 -7.17 6.50 -12.15
C GLN A 25 -5.87 6.10 -11.44
N PRO A 26 -5.37 6.91 -10.48
CA PRO A 26 -4.25 6.52 -9.65
C PRO A 26 -4.62 5.28 -8.82
N ALA A 27 -3.73 4.30 -8.76
CA ALA A 27 -3.88 3.16 -7.88
C ALA A 27 -3.75 3.63 -6.42
N VAL A 28 -4.88 3.80 -5.74
CA VAL A 28 -4.91 4.02 -4.29
C VAL A 28 -4.89 2.65 -3.61
N ALA A 29 -3.99 2.47 -2.64
CA ALA A 29 -3.99 1.25 -1.83
C ALA A 29 -5.34 1.16 -1.09
N GLN A 30 -6.16 0.18 -1.48
CA GLN A 30 -7.44 -0.05 -0.83
C GLN A 30 -7.19 -0.78 0.49
N VAL A 31 -7.69 -0.19 1.57
CA VAL A 31 -7.67 -0.79 2.90
C VAL A 31 -9.02 -1.45 3.09
N ASP A 32 -9.02 -2.75 3.38
CA ASP A 32 -10.22 -3.46 3.77
C ASP A 32 -10.64 -3.00 5.18
N PRO A 33 -11.84 -2.41 5.37
CA PRO A 33 -12.28 -1.97 6.69
C PRO A 33 -12.33 -3.09 7.74
N SER A 34 -12.48 -4.35 7.30
CA SER A 34 -12.51 -5.50 8.20
C SER A 34 -11.14 -5.84 8.80
N THR A 35 -10.04 -5.29 8.25
CA THR A 35 -8.69 -5.45 8.79
C THR A 35 -8.29 -4.30 9.72
N CYS A 36 -9.23 -3.42 10.05
CA CYS A 36 -9.03 -2.27 10.92
C CYS A 36 -9.52 -2.53 12.35
N ALA A 37 -8.81 -1.97 13.33
CA ALA A 37 -9.18 -1.99 14.73
C ALA A 37 -8.66 -0.71 15.43
N PRO A 38 -9.14 -0.41 16.65
CA PRO A 38 -8.57 0.67 17.46
C PRO A 38 -7.04 0.51 17.53
N ARG A 39 -6.32 1.60 17.22
CA ARG A 39 -4.87 1.54 16.96
C ARG A 39 -4.09 0.81 18.04
N ARG A 40 -4.38 1.14 19.31
CA ARG A 40 -3.67 0.60 20.46
C ARG A 40 -3.96 -0.88 20.67
N GLU A 41 -5.23 -1.27 20.54
CA GLU A 41 -5.67 -2.65 20.68
C GLU A 41 -5.04 -3.55 19.62
N LEU A 42 -4.97 -3.10 18.36
CA LEU A 42 -4.33 -3.86 17.28
C LEU A 42 -2.84 -4.09 17.55
N ILE A 43 -2.11 -3.02 17.90
CA ILE A 43 -0.67 -3.10 18.16
C ILE A 43 -0.39 -3.97 19.39
N ASP A 44 -1.17 -3.82 20.47
CA ASP A 44 -1.02 -4.61 21.69
C ASP A 44 -1.33 -6.09 21.42
N SER A 45 -2.34 -6.38 20.59
CA SER A 45 -2.69 -7.74 20.17
C SER A 45 -1.58 -8.40 19.35
N LEU A 46 -0.99 -7.69 18.37
CA LEU A 46 0.12 -8.18 17.56
C LEU A 46 1.36 -8.47 18.43
N LYS A 47 1.66 -7.58 19.37
CA LYS A 47 2.74 -7.78 20.33
C LYS A 47 2.49 -8.98 21.23
N ALA A 48 1.28 -9.11 21.78
CA ALA A 48 0.94 -10.21 22.70
C ALA A 48 0.91 -11.57 21.99
N THR A 49 0.41 -11.61 20.76
CA THR A 49 0.19 -12.87 20.01
C THR A 49 1.44 -13.32 19.27
N TYR A 50 2.14 -12.40 18.61
CA TYR A 50 3.25 -12.73 17.70
C TYR A 50 4.62 -12.25 18.20
N GLY A 51 4.67 -11.46 19.28
CA GLY A 51 5.89 -10.85 19.77
C GLY A 51 6.38 -9.69 18.90
N GLU A 52 5.56 -9.21 17.98
CA GLU A 52 5.93 -8.16 17.04
C GLU A 52 6.06 -6.80 17.74
N THR A 53 7.10 -6.06 17.36
CA THR A 53 7.34 -4.69 17.85
C THR A 53 7.61 -3.75 16.69
N GLU A 54 7.35 -2.45 16.89
CA GLU A 54 7.61 -1.42 15.88
C GLU A 54 9.08 -1.44 15.46
N SER A 55 9.32 -1.75 14.19
CA SER A 55 10.63 -1.82 13.55
C SER A 55 10.89 -0.58 12.71
N TRP A 56 9.84 0.01 12.13
CA TRP A 56 9.93 1.20 11.29
C TRP A 56 8.60 1.96 11.19
N VAL A 57 8.67 3.27 10.96
CA VAL A 57 7.52 4.15 10.70
C VAL A 57 7.81 5.13 9.58
N GLY A 58 6.99 5.08 8.53
CA GLY A 58 6.94 6.10 7.48
C GLY A 58 5.72 6.99 7.66
N LYS A 59 5.88 8.30 7.44
CA LYS A 59 4.76 9.24 7.43
C LYS A 59 4.31 9.47 6.00
N ASP A 60 3.01 9.44 5.77
CA ASP A 60 2.47 9.88 4.49
C ASP A 60 2.70 11.39 4.33
N ALA A 61 3.10 11.84 3.14
CA ALA A 61 3.39 13.24 2.87
C ALA A 61 2.12 14.09 2.69
N LYS A 62 0.99 13.46 2.38
CA LYS A 62 -0.28 14.11 2.04
C LYS A 62 -1.34 13.90 3.11
N ASP A 63 -1.36 12.72 3.72
CA ASP A 63 -2.34 12.35 4.75
C ASP A 63 -1.74 12.42 6.16
N LYS A 64 -2.60 12.55 7.18
CA LYS A 64 -2.20 12.35 8.59
C LYS A 64 -1.98 10.87 8.96
N ALA A 65 -1.81 10.02 7.95
CA ALA A 65 -1.59 8.60 8.10
C ALA A 65 -0.08 8.30 8.13
N ALA A 66 0.27 7.19 8.75
CA ALA A 66 1.61 6.65 8.77
C ALA A 66 1.54 5.16 8.41
N VAL A 67 2.64 4.62 7.90
CA VAL A 67 2.81 3.18 7.67
C VAL A 67 3.78 2.67 8.71
N PHE A 68 3.33 1.71 9.50
CA PHE A 68 4.14 1.07 10.53
C PHE A 68 4.53 -0.31 10.03
N LEU A 69 5.78 -0.70 10.23
CA LEU A 69 6.24 -2.08 10.09
C LEU A 69 6.50 -2.63 11.50
N LEU A 70 5.76 -3.65 11.87
CA LEU A 70 5.93 -4.40 13.11
C LEU A 70 6.59 -5.74 12.77
N MET A 71 7.56 -6.18 13.56
CA MET A 71 8.32 -7.41 13.31
C MET A 71 8.76 -8.10 14.59
N THR A 72 8.92 -9.42 14.51
CA THR A 72 9.56 -10.22 15.55
C THR A 72 11.05 -10.38 15.25
N GLY A 73 11.86 -9.40 15.66
CA GLY A 73 13.31 -9.43 15.51
C GLY A 73 13.81 -9.47 14.05
N LYS A 74 14.96 -10.12 13.81
CA LYS A 74 15.59 -10.17 12.46
C LYS A 74 14.89 -11.14 11.50
N ASN A 75 14.33 -12.22 12.05
CA ASN A 75 13.69 -13.30 11.29
C ASN A 75 12.41 -13.70 12.02
N GLY A 76 11.25 -13.58 11.37
CA GLY A 76 10.00 -14.03 11.95
C GLY A 76 8.78 -13.36 11.32
N SER A 77 7.71 -13.31 12.09
CA SER A 77 6.48 -12.68 11.65
C SER A 77 6.65 -11.17 11.51
N TRP A 78 5.85 -10.61 10.62
CA TRP A 78 5.79 -9.19 10.37
C TRP A 78 4.38 -8.76 9.97
N THR A 79 4.06 -7.51 10.30
CA THR A 79 2.80 -6.88 9.93
C THR A 79 3.06 -5.44 9.47
N LEU A 80 2.51 -5.08 8.31
CA LEU A 80 2.40 -3.70 7.85
C LEU A 80 1.04 -3.13 8.23
N LEU A 81 1.06 -1.99 8.93
CA LEU A 81 -0.14 -1.26 9.33
C LEU A 81 -0.21 0.08 8.61
N LYS A 82 -1.39 0.43 8.10
CA LYS A 82 -1.74 1.84 7.85
C LYS A 82 -2.36 2.40 9.13
N VAL A 83 -1.68 3.37 9.73
CA VAL A 83 -2.02 3.95 11.03
C VAL A 83 -2.53 5.36 10.83
N MET A 84 -3.77 5.59 11.22
CA MET A 84 -4.37 6.90 11.42
C MET A 84 -4.35 7.22 12.94
N PRO A 85 -4.75 8.43 13.39
CA PRO A 85 -4.64 8.80 14.79
C PRO A 85 -5.23 7.78 15.77
N ASP A 86 -6.47 7.32 15.53
CA ASP A 86 -7.21 6.45 16.46
C ASP A 86 -7.41 5.01 15.95
N VAL A 87 -7.16 4.75 14.67
CA VAL A 87 -7.42 3.47 14.00
C VAL A 87 -6.18 3.00 13.24
N ALA A 88 -5.91 1.71 13.28
CA ALA A 88 -4.88 1.08 12.48
C ALA A 88 -5.50 -0.08 11.69
N CYS A 89 -5.01 -0.28 10.47
CA CYS A 89 -5.49 -1.34 9.59
C CYS A 89 -4.33 -2.18 9.10
N VAL A 90 -4.48 -3.51 9.14
CA VAL A 90 -3.52 -4.43 8.54
C VAL A 90 -3.62 -4.32 7.02
N ILE A 91 -2.51 -3.96 6.38
CA ILE A 91 -2.43 -3.87 4.91
C ILE A 91 -1.62 -5.02 4.30
N ALA A 92 -0.75 -5.66 5.09
CA ALA A 92 -0.06 -6.90 4.74
C ALA A 92 0.51 -7.56 6.00
N ALA A 93 0.69 -8.88 5.98
CA ALA A 93 1.34 -9.63 7.05
C ALA A 93 2.03 -10.89 6.50
N GLY A 94 2.96 -11.45 7.25
CA GLY A 94 3.62 -12.71 6.94
C GLY A 94 4.30 -13.34 8.15
N SER A 95 4.67 -14.61 8.04
CA SER A 95 5.32 -15.39 9.12
C SER A 95 6.85 -15.40 9.04
N GLU A 96 7.40 -14.90 7.93
CA GLU A 96 8.84 -14.92 7.66
C GLU A 96 9.31 -13.58 7.09
N SER A 97 10.47 -13.13 7.52
CA SER A 97 11.10 -11.88 7.11
C SER A 97 12.62 -12.00 7.10
N THR A 98 13.29 -11.16 6.32
CA THR A 98 14.76 -11.00 6.39
C THR A 98 15.12 -9.55 6.12
N ASN A 99 15.96 -8.97 6.98
CA ASN A 99 16.49 -7.63 6.80
C ASN A 99 17.73 -7.65 5.90
N LEU A 100 17.52 -7.53 4.59
CA LEU A 100 18.58 -7.60 3.58
C LEU A 100 19.62 -6.47 3.69
N PHE A 101 19.21 -5.30 4.17
CA PHE A 101 20.04 -4.09 4.23
C PHE A 101 20.24 -3.53 5.65
N GLY A 102 19.90 -4.31 6.69
CA GLY A 102 19.90 -3.85 8.09
C GLY A 102 18.53 -3.32 8.55
N THR A 103 18.49 -2.57 9.65
CA THR A 103 17.26 -1.94 10.12
C THR A 103 16.81 -0.87 9.11
N PRO A 104 15.52 -0.86 8.70
CA PRO A 104 15.00 0.16 7.80
C PRO A 104 15.29 1.57 8.35
N VAL A 105 15.76 2.49 7.50
CA VAL A 105 16.04 3.89 7.84
C VAL A 105 14.78 4.76 7.88
#